data_AF-A0A367JUN3-F1
#
_entry.id   AF-A0A367JUN3-F1
#
_cell.length_a   1.000
_cell.length_b   1.000
_cell.length_c   1.000
_cell.angle_alpha   90.00
_cell.angle_beta   90.00
_cell.angle_gamma   90.00
#
_symmetry.space_group_name_H-M   'P 1'
#
loop_
_entity.id
_entity.type
_entity.pdbx_description
1 polymer ?
#
loop_
_entity_poly.entity_id
_entity_poly.type
_entity_poly.pdbx_seq_one_letter_code
_entity_poly.pdbx_strand_id
1 'polypeptide(L)'
;MILYRIIGNDLPPRHKEGQTLSNLQFILDHEPTFPNTRKIFVLNRIIDPVNEATIIRLLDRYNMEYIRVPFDEKEYEQLDFQLESFPDADFLHSDDYRRYSKVAKLRALDYTYHKKNLYAMNNNGGRNTAIQHGKSIPNAKWIMPFDGNCYLSNNGFKEIKTQLEKYGKDTKYFVVPMTRLLNNSVLLNNLDERPKTPEEPQIIFRYDASEEYNLNMRYGRRSKLELLWRLGALENRRLNRPTVPWEPAERPYSKDKGNFKNIGWVFRLFSGNPQQEENKKEASSIRAFNRLLAIQSSLDSLDESIARRTFRHDKLFLYNEIDVNQRRYDYWTKHKEVTLAVERLEQVANEVLEGSQQRLAPISSTTQDGMPFETVPEKDELGPLSQNVTILTLAQYLLGNEKYGRGAANLIRVHFLNEYAVEDEDEYNSARRIPDDSHLLDFLSDQGYSFPSLSRVPHVVPKYSNSRVLNTSDLTKTDLSSLLDCIRLLRKMQVLTHKEYIDLQAITAEFLEYLVTSPTGIHLAQMTDHRG
;
A
#
# COMPACT_ATOMS: atom_id res chain seq x y z
N MET A 1 11.35 40.37 6.20
CA MET A 1 11.57 38.95 6.55
C MET A 1 10.48 38.12 5.90
N ILE A 2 10.69 36.82 5.67
CA ILE A 2 9.63 35.94 5.18
C ILE A 2 9.47 34.75 6.13
N LEU A 3 8.27 34.61 6.66
CA LEU A 3 7.84 33.51 7.50
C LEU A 3 7.06 32.51 6.66
N TYR A 4 7.58 31.30 6.55
CA TYR A 4 6.85 30.21 5.91
C TYR A 4 6.17 29.31 6.94
N ARG A 5 5.05 28.71 6.53
CA ARG A 5 4.39 27.61 7.24
C ARG A 5 4.21 26.46 6.27
N ILE A 6 4.90 25.36 6.52
CA ILE A 6 4.86 24.18 5.64
C ILE A 6 3.76 23.25 6.11
N ILE A 7 2.67 23.21 5.35
CA ILE A 7 1.47 22.42 5.61
C ILE A 7 1.58 21.11 4.82
N GLY A 8 1.39 19.98 5.49
CA GLY A 8 1.39 18.64 4.88
C GLY A 8 0.18 17.84 5.32
N ASN A 9 0.20 16.54 5.02
CA ASN A 9 -0.89 15.63 5.37
C ASN A 9 -0.99 15.38 6.89
N ASP A 10 -2.20 15.13 7.37
CA ASP A 10 -2.39 14.48 8.68
C ASP A 10 -1.86 13.05 8.61
N LEU A 11 -1.30 12.57 9.73
CA LEU A 11 -0.68 11.25 9.81
C LEU A 11 -1.20 10.51 11.06
N PRO A 12 -2.41 9.97 11.07
CA PRO A 12 -2.89 9.12 12.17
C PRO A 12 -2.04 7.84 12.30
N PRO A 13 -1.79 7.31 13.51
CA PRO A 13 -2.20 7.80 14.83
C PRO A 13 -1.25 8.85 15.43
N ARG A 14 -0.26 9.33 14.66
CA ARG A 14 0.68 10.37 15.12
C ARG A 14 -0.03 11.71 15.32
N HIS A 15 -0.96 12.05 14.45
CA HIS A 15 -1.89 13.19 14.58
C HIS A 15 -3.32 12.69 14.76
N LYS A 16 -4.17 13.52 15.37
CA LYS A 16 -5.62 13.35 15.21
C LYS A 16 -6.01 13.74 13.76
N GLU A 17 -7.01 13.09 13.19
CA GLU A 17 -7.59 13.52 11.91
C GLU A 17 -8.13 14.96 12.03
N GLY A 18 -7.87 15.78 11.00
CA GLY A 18 -8.22 17.20 10.98
C GLY A 18 -7.30 18.09 11.82
N GLN A 19 -6.24 17.54 12.44
CA GLN A 19 -5.36 18.31 13.30
C GLN A 19 -4.59 19.39 12.54
N THR A 20 -4.19 19.13 11.30
CA THR A 20 -3.51 20.12 10.45
C THR A 20 -4.43 21.32 10.20
N LEU A 21 -5.69 21.08 9.84
CA LEU A 21 -6.67 22.15 9.62
C LEU A 21 -6.96 22.93 10.91
N SER A 22 -7.10 22.23 12.05
CA SER A 22 -7.32 22.86 13.36
C SER A 22 -6.14 23.75 13.77
N ASN A 23 -4.90 23.29 13.56
CA ASN A 23 -3.70 24.08 13.87
C ASN A 23 -3.55 25.28 12.92
N LEU A 24 -3.87 25.10 11.64
CA LEU A 24 -3.88 26.20 10.68
C LEU A 24 -4.90 27.28 11.08
N GLN A 25 -6.13 26.89 11.38
CA GLN A 25 -7.19 27.80 11.84
C GLN A 25 -6.73 28.57 13.09
N PHE A 26 -6.16 27.88 14.08
CA PHE A 26 -5.65 28.52 15.29
C PHE A 26 -4.54 29.56 15.00
N ILE A 27 -3.62 29.26 14.08
CA ILE A 27 -2.58 30.20 13.65
C ILE A 27 -3.20 31.43 12.98
N LEU A 28 -4.20 31.23 12.11
CA LEU A 28 -4.85 32.32 11.39
C LEU A 28 -5.67 33.22 12.33
N ASP A 29 -6.30 32.65 13.36
CA ASP A 29 -7.12 33.38 14.32
C ASP A 29 -6.30 34.16 15.36
N HIS A 30 -5.14 33.62 15.76
CA HIS A 30 -4.46 34.07 16.97
C HIS A 30 -3.01 34.47 16.78
N GLU A 31 -2.31 33.98 15.75
CA GLU A 31 -0.90 34.35 15.57
C GLU A 31 -0.80 35.81 15.12
N PRO A 32 -0.05 36.66 15.86
CA PRO A 32 -0.01 38.08 15.58
C PRO A 32 0.56 38.39 14.19
N THR A 33 0.25 39.60 13.72
CA THR A 33 0.91 40.17 12.54
C THR A 33 2.27 40.71 12.93
N PHE A 34 3.25 40.52 12.04
CA PHE A 34 4.64 40.88 12.32
C PHE A 34 5.08 42.02 11.40
N PRO A 35 5.66 43.11 11.93
CA PRO A 35 6.09 44.24 11.10
C PRO A 35 7.18 43.81 10.11
N ASN A 36 7.13 44.34 8.88
CA ASN A 36 8.08 44.08 7.80
C ASN A 36 8.31 42.58 7.53
N THR A 37 7.27 41.77 7.72
CA THR A 37 7.33 40.32 7.57
C THR A 37 6.17 39.82 6.73
N ARG A 38 6.47 39.10 5.65
CA ARG A 38 5.46 38.39 4.86
C ARG A 38 5.25 37.00 5.45
N LYS A 39 4.00 36.55 5.56
CA LYS A 39 3.63 35.20 5.98
C LYS A 39 3.11 34.45 4.75
N ILE A 40 3.76 33.33 4.40
CA ILE A 40 3.43 32.55 3.20
C ILE A 40 3.27 31.08 3.59
N PHE A 41 2.22 30.43 3.10
CA PHE A 41 1.95 29.02 3.38
C PHE A 41 2.45 28.14 2.23
N VAL A 42 3.09 27.02 2.54
CA VAL A 42 3.48 26.01 1.54
C VAL A 42 2.56 24.82 1.69
N LEU A 43 1.73 24.56 0.68
CA LEU A 43 0.89 23.37 0.61
C LEU A 43 1.70 22.25 -0.03
N ASN A 44 2.19 21.32 0.81
CA ASN A 44 3.20 20.35 0.43
C ASN A 44 2.60 18.96 0.23
N ARG A 45 2.37 18.59 -1.04
CA ARG A 45 1.90 17.27 -1.49
C ARG A 45 0.72 16.76 -0.68
N ILE A 46 -0.30 17.60 -0.55
CA ILE A 46 -1.55 17.21 0.11
C ILE A 46 -2.23 16.17 -0.78
N ILE A 47 -2.42 14.97 -0.25
CA ILE A 47 -2.86 13.78 -1.00
C ILE A 47 -4.36 13.87 -1.29
N ASP A 48 -5.16 14.21 -0.27
CA ASP A 48 -6.61 14.32 -0.42
C ASP A 48 -6.99 15.67 -1.05
N PRO A 49 -7.55 15.69 -2.27
CA PRO A 49 -7.94 16.92 -2.95
C PRO A 49 -9.04 17.70 -2.20
N VAL A 50 -9.91 17.01 -1.44
CA VAL A 50 -10.95 17.65 -0.64
C VAL A 50 -10.32 18.41 0.53
N ASN A 51 -9.36 17.81 1.21
CA ASN A 51 -8.60 18.46 2.26
C ASN A 51 -7.77 19.64 1.71
N GLU A 52 -7.06 19.47 0.59
CA GLU A 52 -6.31 20.55 -0.05
C GLU A 52 -7.22 21.74 -0.37
N ALA A 53 -8.37 21.49 -1.02
CA ALA A 53 -9.34 22.53 -1.35
C ALA A 53 -9.89 23.23 -0.09
N THR A 54 -10.07 22.49 1.01
CA THR A 54 -10.52 23.05 2.29
C THR A 54 -9.48 23.98 2.90
N ILE A 55 -8.20 23.59 2.87
CA ILE A 55 -7.08 24.42 3.31
C ILE A 55 -6.97 25.69 2.45
N ILE A 56 -7.10 25.57 1.13
CA ILE A 56 -7.08 26.72 0.21
C ILE A 56 -8.21 27.69 0.53
N ARG A 57 -9.46 27.21 0.65
CA ARG A 57 -10.61 28.08 1.01
C ARG A 57 -10.40 28.79 2.34
N LEU A 58 -9.75 28.14 3.30
CA LEU A 58 -9.42 28.76 4.59
C LEU A 58 -8.38 29.86 4.41
N LEU A 59 -7.30 29.61 3.67
CA LEU A 59 -6.26 30.62 3.40
C LEU A 59 -6.82 31.82 2.62
N ASP A 60 -7.65 31.57 1.60
CA ASP A 60 -8.31 32.61 0.80
C ASP A 60 -9.21 33.50 1.67
N ARG A 61 -9.97 32.90 2.61
CA ARG A 61 -10.82 33.63 3.56
C ARG A 61 -10.03 34.63 4.41
N TYR A 62 -8.81 34.26 4.82
CA TYR A 62 -7.91 35.14 5.58
C TYR A 62 -7.00 35.99 4.68
N ASN A 63 -7.19 35.94 3.35
CA ASN A 63 -6.37 36.63 2.36
C ASN A 63 -4.86 36.35 2.53
N MET A 64 -4.53 35.07 2.74
CA MET A 64 -3.16 34.62 2.97
C MET A 64 -2.50 34.14 1.68
N GLU A 65 -1.23 34.52 1.49
CA GLU A 65 -0.42 34.04 0.37
C GLU A 65 -0.03 32.57 0.57
N TYR A 66 -0.09 31.77 -0.50
CA TYR A 66 0.40 30.40 -0.48
C TYR A 66 1.03 29.96 -1.79
N ILE A 67 1.89 28.95 -1.70
CA ILE A 67 2.48 28.24 -2.82
C ILE A 67 2.08 26.77 -2.75
N ARG A 68 1.82 26.16 -3.91
CA ARG A 68 1.43 24.76 -4.01
C ARG A 68 2.59 23.92 -4.53
N VAL A 69 2.85 22.82 -3.86
CA VAL A 69 3.65 21.70 -4.36
C VAL A 69 2.67 20.54 -4.49
N PRO A 70 2.05 20.33 -5.67
CA PRO A 70 0.97 19.36 -5.82
C PRO A 70 1.47 17.92 -5.63
N PHE A 71 0.58 17.05 -5.16
CA PHE A 71 0.78 15.60 -5.24
C PHE A 71 0.38 15.13 -6.64
N ASP A 72 1.33 14.60 -7.40
CA ASP A 72 1.09 13.94 -8.69
C ASP A 72 1.00 12.42 -8.48
N GLU A 73 -0.18 11.85 -8.74
CA GLU A 73 -0.42 10.41 -8.62
C GLU A 73 0.42 9.60 -9.61
N LYS A 74 0.65 10.11 -10.83
CA LYS A 74 1.42 9.39 -11.85
C LYS A 74 2.90 9.29 -11.50
N GLU A 75 3.46 10.35 -10.90
CA GLU A 75 4.84 10.31 -10.38
C GLU A 75 4.94 9.32 -9.22
N TYR A 76 3.91 9.24 -8.35
CA TYR A 76 3.89 8.30 -7.23
C TYR A 76 3.78 6.83 -7.67
N GLU A 77 2.94 6.52 -8.64
CA GLU A 77 2.73 5.16 -9.19
C GLU A 77 4.01 4.57 -9.78
N GLN A 78 4.92 5.40 -10.28
CA GLN A 78 6.23 4.97 -10.80
C GLN A 78 7.22 4.59 -9.70
N LEU A 79 6.90 4.84 -8.43
CA LEU A 79 7.77 4.54 -7.30
C LEU A 79 7.45 3.16 -6.73
N ASP A 80 8.48 2.33 -6.61
CA ASP A 80 8.38 1.00 -6.03
C ASP A 80 8.92 0.93 -4.60
N PHE A 81 8.59 -0.15 -3.90
CA PHE A 81 9.17 -0.52 -2.61
C PHE A 81 10.62 -0.96 -2.78
N GLN A 82 11.50 -0.61 -1.85
CA GLN A 82 12.91 -1.05 -1.85
C GLN A 82 13.04 -2.43 -1.19
N LEU A 83 12.54 -3.48 -1.84
CA LEU A 83 12.58 -4.84 -1.31
C LEU A 83 13.96 -5.50 -1.50
N GLU A 84 14.68 -5.13 -2.55
CA GLU A 84 15.95 -5.73 -2.97
C GLU A 84 17.17 -5.12 -2.25
N SER A 85 16.95 -4.10 -1.42
CA SER A 85 18.02 -3.38 -0.74
C SER A 85 18.43 -4.03 0.60
N PHE A 86 17.78 -5.14 0.98
CA PHE A 86 18.21 -5.94 2.12
C PHE A 86 19.38 -6.87 1.75
N PRO A 87 20.22 -7.26 2.73
CA PRO A 87 21.35 -8.16 2.48
C PRO A 87 20.95 -9.53 1.96
N ASP A 88 19.80 -10.04 2.41
CA ASP A 88 19.29 -11.37 2.05
C ASP A 88 18.09 -11.25 1.11
N ALA A 89 18.02 -12.16 0.13
CA ALA A 89 16.83 -12.30 -0.70
C ALA A 89 15.63 -12.68 0.18
N ASP A 90 14.47 -12.10 -0.13
CA ASP A 90 13.22 -12.37 0.60
C ASP A 90 13.31 -12.12 2.12
N PHE A 91 14.08 -11.11 2.52
CA PHE A 91 14.36 -10.79 3.93
C PHE A 91 13.09 -10.66 4.79
N LEU A 92 11.98 -10.15 4.25
CA LEU A 92 10.73 -9.96 5.00
C LEU A 92 10.04 -11.28 5.39
N HIS A 93 10.37 -12.40 4.75
CA HIS A 93 9.90 -13.74 5.13
C HIS A 93 10.96 -14.55 5.89
N SER A 94 12.17 -14.01 6.06
CA SER A 94 13.27 -14.67 6.77
C SER A 94 12.97 -14.92 8.26
N ASP A 95 13.61 -15.95 8.83
CA ASP A 95 13.60 -16.21 10.28
C ASP A 95 14.07 -15.03 11.12
N ASP A 96 15.05 -14.28 10.62
CA ASP A 96 15.59 -13.13 11.31
C ASP A 96 14.55 -12.03 11.43
N TYR A 97 13.88 -11.69 10.32
CA TYR A 97 12.77 -10.73 10.36
C TYR A 97 11.63 -11.23 11.25
N ARG A 98 11.29 -12.53 11.22
CA ARG A 98 10.25 -13.09 12.11
C ARG A 98 10.54 -12.84 13.58
N ARG A 99 11.80 -12.98 14.00
CA ARG A 99 12.29 -12.77 15.38
C ARG A 99 12.40 -11.30 15.77
N TYR A 100 12.29 -10.36 14.84
CA TYR A 100 12.36 -8.94 15.15
C TYR A 100 11.21 -8.49 16.07
N SER A 101 11.55 -7.62 17.02
CA SER A 101 10.54 -6.87 17.78
C SER A 101 9.62 -6.07 16.85
N LYS A 102 8.41 -5.74 17.30
CA LYS A 102 7.45 -4.92 16.51
C LYS A 102 8.09 -3.63 15.98
N VAL A 103 8.89 -2.95 16.80
CA VAL A 103 9.59 -1.70 16.39
C VAL A 103 10.65 -1.98 15.33
N ALA A 104 11.40 -3.08 15.43
CA ALA A 104 12.41 -3.44 14.44
C ALA A 104 11.77 -3.83 13.10
N LYS A 105 10.65 -4.56 13.12
CA LYS A 105 9.85 -4.85 11.92
C LYS A 105 9.39 -3.57 11.22
N LEU A 106 8.77 -2.66 11.97
CA LEU A 106 8.36 -1.35 11.44
C LEU A 106 9.53 -0.53 10.88
N ARG A 107 10.73 -0.65 11.44
CA ARG A 107 11.91 0.07 10.94
C ARG A 107 12.43 -0.50 9.62
N ALA A 108 12.31 -1.81 9.41
CA ALA A 108 12.64 -2.45 8.16
C ALA A 108 11.59 -2.10 7.09
N LEU A 109 10.30 -2.15 7.44
CA LEU A 109 9.22 -1.69 6.53
C LEU A 109 9.38 -0.21 6.17
N ASP A 110 9.61 0.68 7.13
CA ASP A 110 9.89 2.10 6.84
C ASP A 110 11.08 2.31 5.88
N TYR A 111 12.02 1.36 5.79
CA TYR A 111 13.07 1.40 4.79
C TYR A 111 12.57 0.98 3.40
N THR A 112 11.74 -0.06 3.29
CA THR A 112 11.14 -0.45 1.99
C THR A 112 10.30 0.68 1.42
N TYR A 113 9.62 1.45 2.28
CA TYR A 113 8.86 2.64 1.90
C TYR A 113 9.73 3.86 1.50
N HIS A 114 11.06 3.76 1.44
CA HIS A 114 11.95 4.94 1.36
C HIS A 114 11.57 5.93 0.25
N LYS A 115 11.44 5.46 -1.01
CA LYS A 115 11.11 6.31 -2.17
C LYS A 115 9.70 6.89 -2.05
N LYS A 116 8.72 6.06 -1.70
CA LYS A 116 7.32 6.48 -1.51
C LYS A 116 7.16 7.49 -0.37
N ASN A 117 7.87 7.33 0.74
CA ASN A 117 7.87 8.27 1.87
C ASN A 117 8.53 9.61 1.49
N LEU A 118 9.70 9.58 0.83
CA LEU A 118 10.33 10.78 0.28
C LEU A 118 9.35 11.56 -0.60
N TYR A 119 8.60 10.84 -1.43
CA TYR A 119 7.61 11.45 -2.29
C TYR A 119 6.39 11.98 -1.53
N ALA A 120 5.63 11.12 -0.86
CA ALA A 120 4.33 11.51 -0.32
C ALA A 120 4.43 12.50 0.86
N MET A 121 5.42 12.33 1.74
CA MET A 121 5.58 13.20 2.91
C MET A 121 6.35 14.48 2.59
N ASN A 122 7.35 14.39 1.70
CA ASN A 122 8.13 15.49 1.12
C ASN A 122 8.52 16.61 2.10
N ASN A 123 8.84 16.26 3.34
CA ASN A 123 9.09 17.23 4.41
C ASN A 123 10.25 18.17 4.10
N ASN A 124 11.36 17.64 3.60
CA ASN A 124 12.53 18.43 3.23
C ASN A 124 12.34 19.12 1.87
N GLY A 125 11.57 18.55 0.94
CA GLY A 125 11.20 19.24 -0.30
C GLY A 125 10.35 20.48 -0.03
N GLY A 126 9.37 20.40 0.87
CA GLY A 126 8.60 21.58 1.31
C GLY A 126 9.48 22.67 1.95
N ARG A 127 10.46 22.28 2.78
CA ARG A 127 11.42 23.22 3.39
C ARG A 127 12.34 23.87 2.36
N ASN A 128 12.86 23.10 1.42
CA ASN A 128 13.72 23.62 0.36
C ASN A 128 12.94 24.49 -0.62
N THR A 129 11.68 24.18 -0.91
CA THR A 129 10.78 25.03 -1.69
C THR A 129 10.62 26.40 -1.03
N ALA A 130 10.37 26.44 0.28
CA ALA A 130 10.31 27.69 1.04
C ALA A 130 11.63 28.49 0.99
N ILE A 131 12.78 27.82 1.09
CA ILE A 131 14.09 28.46 0.98
C ILE A 131 14.29 29.05 -0.42
N GLN A 132 14.04 28.26 -1.47
CA GLN A 132 14.21 28.68 -2.86
C GLN A 132 13.28 29.86 -3.21
N HIS A 133 12.00 29.77 -2.86
CA HIS A 133 11.04 30.86 -3.05
C HIS A 133 11.42 32.10 -2.21
N GLY A 134 11.90 31.92 -0.98
CA GLY A 134 12.36 33.02 -0.16
C GLY A 134 13.56 33.77 -0.77
N LYS A 135 14.47 33.06 -1.43
CA LYS A 135 15.63 33.64 -2.12
C LYS A 135 15.27 34.38 -3.40
N SER A 136 14.18 34.00 -4.08
CA SER A 136 13.75 34.68 -5.30
C SER A 136 13.02 36.00 -5.04
N ILE A 137 12.55 36.24 -3.82
CA ILE A 137 11.84 37.47 -3.47
C ILE A 137 12.83 38.64 -3.26
N PRO A 138 12.70 39.75 -4.00
CA PRO A 138 13.54 40.93 -3.81
C PRO A 138 13.48 41.47 -2.37
N ASN A 139 14.63 41.91 -1.85
CA ASN A 139 14.79 42.47 -0.50
C ASN A 139 14.47 41.50 0.66
N ALA A 140 14.23 40.21 0.39
CA ALA A 140 14.06 39.22 1.42
C ALA A 140 15.41 38.80 2.03
N LYS A 141 15.79 39.40 3.17
CA LYS A 141 17.07 39.07 3.83
C LYS A 141 17.04 37.76 4.63
N TRP A 142 15.90 37.45 5.25
CA TRP A 142 15.74 36.34 6.20
C TRP A 142 14.55 35.47 5.81
N ILE A 143 14.78 34.16 5.78
CA ILE A 143 13.84 33.13 5.32
C ILE A 143 13.63 32.13 6.47
N MET A 144 12.39 31.96 6.91
CA MET A 144 12.03 31.16 8.09
C MET A 144 11.12 29.99 7.68
N PRO A 145 11.67 28.87 7.18
CA PRO A 145 10.91 27.68 6.74
C PRO A 145 10.40 26.84 7.92
N PHE A 146 9.49 27.40 8.72
CA PHE A 146 8.98 26.73 9.92
C PHE A 146 7.91 25.68 9.57
N ASP A 147 7.84 24.64 10.40
CA ASP A 147 6.82 23.60 10.28
C ASP A 147 5.41 24.21 10.45
N GLY A 148 4.40 23.61 9.79
CA GLY A 148 3.03 24.14 9.74
C GLY A 148 2.31 24.24 11.09
N ASN A 149 2.78 23.53 12.11
CA ASN A 149 2.23 23.58 13.47
C ASN A 149 3.05 24.46 14.43
N CYS A 150 4.00 25.25 13.92
CA CYS A 150 4.69 26.24 14.72
C CYS A 150 3.85 27.51 14.87
N TYR A 151 3.69 27.96 16.11
CA TYR A 151 3.12 29.24 16.49
C TYR A 151 4.25 30.14 17.01
N LEU A 152 4.34 31.35 16.45
CA LEU A 152 5.31 32.36 16.84
C LEU A 152 4.59 33.46 17.62
N SER A 153 5.02 33.73 18.85
CA SER A 153 4.46 34.79 19.68
C SER A 153 5.12 36.15 19.41
N ASN A 154 4.55 37.22 19.97
CA ASN A 154 5.09 38.58 19.83
C ASN A 154 6.50 38.71 20.43
N ASN A 155 6.72 38.20 21.64
CA ASN A 155 8.03 38.27 22.29
C ASN A 155 9.05 37.35 21.62
N GLY A 156 8.62 36.15 21.20
CA GLY A 156 9.46 35.25 20.41
C GLY A 156 9.96 35.91 19.12
N PHE A 157 9.05 36.57 18.39
CA PHE A 157 9.41 37.33 17.19
C PHE A 157 10.28 38.57 17.49
N LYS A 158 9.96 39.32 18.55
CA LYS A 158 10.73 40.51 18.96
C LYS A 158 12.17 40.14 19.30
N GLU A 159 12.39 39.02 19.99
CA GLU A 159 13.74 38.51 20.23
C GLU A 159 14.41 38.13 18.90
N ILE A 160 13.74 37.36 18.03
CA ILE A 160 14.29 36.99 16.72
C ILE A 160 14.75 38.24 15.97
N LYS A 161 13.88 39.24 15.81
CA LYS A 161 14.19 40.48 15.09
C LYS A 161 15.42 41.18 15.67
N THR A 162 15.45 41.37 16.99
CA THR A 162 16.56 42.04 17.69
C THR A 162 17.89 41.31 17.48
N GLN A 163 17.87 39.97 17.55
CA GLN A 163 19.09 39.17 17.38
C GLN A 163 19.55 39.11 15.92
N LEU A 164 18.62 39.08 14.95
CA LEU A 164 18.94 39.17 13.52
C LEU A 164 19.56 40.52 13.16
N GLU A 165 19.07 41.61 13.74
CA GLU A 165 19.67 42.95 13.59
C GLU A 165 21.09 43.00 14.18
N LYS A 166 21.29 42.37 15.34
CA LYS A 166 22.58 42.36 16.05
C LYS A 166 23.65 41.51 15.38
N TYR A 167 23.32 40.29 14.95
CA TYR A 167 24.33 39.31 14.51
C TYR A 167 24.26 38.97 13.02
N GLY A 168 23.22 39.43 12.32
CA GLY A 168 22.92 38.98 10.97
C GLY A 168 23.87 39.48 9.87
N LYS A 169 24.82 40.36 10.21
CA LYS A 169 25.93 40.75 9.31
C LYS A 169 26.92 39.59 9.11
N ASP A 170 27.24 38.89 10.19
CA ASP A 170 28.29 37.86 10.20
C ASP A 170 27.71 36.45 10.27
N THR A 171 26.44 36.32 10.71
CA THR A 171 25.78 35.03 10.89
C THR A 171 24.79 34.73 9.76
N LYS A 172 24.88 33.52 9.18
CA LYS A 172 24.00 33.05 8.09
C LYS A 172 22.82 32.21 8.56
N TYR A 173 22.98 31.45 9.63
CA TYR A 173 21.94 30.54 10.13
C TYR A 173 21.54 30.89 11.56
N PHE A 174 20.26 30.80 11.87
CA PHE A 174 19.79 31.02 13.23
C PHE A 174 18.88 29.89 13.65
N VAL A 175 19.19 29.28 14.78
CA VAL A 175 18.45 28.16 15.36
C VAL A 175 17.43 28.72 16.32
N VAL A 176 16.17 28.33 16.15
CA VAL A 176 15.04 28.84 16.93
C VAL A 176 14.49 27.70 17.77
N PRO A 177 14.80 27.69 19.09
CA PRO A 177 14.33 26.66 20.00
C PRO A 177 12.81 26.52 20.01
N MET A 178 12.33 25.30 20.22
CA MET A 178 10.90 24.99 20.17
C MET A 178 10.44 24.30 21.46
N THR A 179 9.21 24.55 21.87
CA THR A 179 8.55 23.80 22.95
C THR A 179 7.20 23.27 22.49
N ARG A 180 6.79 22.09 22.96
CA ARG A 180 5.48 21.50 22.65
C ARG A 180 4.43 21.97 23.64
N LEU A 181 3.23 22.23 23.12
CA LEU A 181 2.06 22.52 23.94
C LEU A 181 1.22 21.26 24.13
N LEU A 182 0.71 21.10 25.36
CA LEU A 182 -0.32 20.10 25.68
C LEU A 182 -1.73 20.64 25.36
N ASN A 183 -1.89 21.96 25.35
CA ASN A 183 -3.13 22.65 25.04
C ASN A 183 -2.79 24.02 24.41
N ASN A 184 -3.39 24.31 23.26
CA ASN A 184 -3.16 25.57 22.52
C ASN A 184 -3.75 26.78 23.27
N SER A 185 -4.81 26.63 24.06
CA SER A 185 -5.46 27.73 24.80
C SER A 185 -4.52 28.43 25.79
N VAL A 186 -3.42 27.79 26.20
CA VAL A 186 -2.40 28.42 27.05
C VAL A 186 -1.82 29.67 26.40
N LEU A 187 -1.76 29.72 25.07
CA LEU A 187 -1.28 30.88 24.31
C LEU A 187 -2.25 32.07 24.35
N LEU A 188 -3.53 31.85 24.67
CA LEU A 188 -4.54 32.91 24.76
C LEU A 188 -4.48 33.69 26.07
N ASN A 189 -3.83 33.11 27.10
CA ASN A 189 -3.74 33.71 28.43
C ASN A 189 -2.52 34.65 28.60
N ASN A 190 -1.94 35.15 27.50
CA ASN A 190 -0.78 36.06 27.49
C ASN A 190 0.48 35.56 28.20
N LEU A 191 0.66 34.24 28.35
CA LEU A 191 1.93 33.65 28.77
C LEU A 191 2.93 33.69 27.61
N ASP A 192 3.45 34.88 27.31
CA ASP A 192 4.48 35.09 26.30
C ASP A 192 5.88 35.16 26.92
N GLU A 193 6.14 34.24 27.85
CA GLU A 193 7.45 34.06 28.48
C GLU A 193 8.26 33.00 27.73
N ARG A 194 9.58 33.14 27.77
CA ARG A 194 10.49 32.19 27.12
C ARG A 194 10.39 30.82 27.80
N PRO A 195 9.93 29.77 27.10
CA PRO A 195 9.75 28.46 27.71
C PRO A 195 11.07 27.68 27.75
N LYS A 196 11.07 26.58 28.53
CA LYS A 196 12.08 25.52 28.35
C LYS A 196 11.83 24.83 27.00
N THR A 197 12.89 24.67 26.22
CA THR A 197 12.82 24.24 24.81
C THR A 197 13.69 23.00 24.55
N PRO A 198 13.30 21.82 25.08
CA PRO A 198 14.07 20.59 24.91
C PRO A 198 13.91 19.96 23.52
N GLU A 199 13.02 20.48 22.69
CA GLU A 199 12.62 19.87 21.43
C GLU A 199 13.52 20.28 20.26
N GLU A 200 13.40 19.54 19.15
CA GLU A 200 14.10 19.84 17.90
C GLU A 200 13.75 21.26 17.41
N PRO A 201 14.74 22.16 17.25
CA PRO A 201 14.50 23.57 16.92
C PRO A 201 14.11 23.78 15.44
N GLN A 202 13.66 24.98 15.10
CA GLN A 202 13.54 25.46 13.72
C GLN A 202 14.82 26.17 13.27
N ILE A 203 14.96 26.44 11.97
CA ILE A 203 16.14 27.12 11.41
C ILE A 203 15.68 28.30 10.55
N ILE A 204 16.37 29.44 10.69
CA ILE A 204 16.25 30.62 9.83
C ILE A 204 17.50 30.71 8.98
N PHE A 205 17.31 31.06 7.71
CA PHE A 205 18.35 31.20 6.71
C PHE A 205 18.48 32.66 6.30
N ARG A 206 19.71 33.14 6.15
CA ARG A 206 19.98 34.34 5.37
C ARG A 206 19.82 34.02 3.88
N TYR A 207 19.44 35.01 3.08
CA TYR A 207 19.21 34.84 1.64
C TYR A 207 20.41 34.26 0.86
N ASP A 208 21.63 34.51 1.32
CA ASP A 208 22.89 34.04 0.73
C ASP A 208 23.43 32.74 1.38
N ALA A 209 22.66 32.11 2.27
CA ALA A 209 23.02 30.83 2.85
C ALA A 209 23.04 29.73 1.78
N SER A 210 24.07 28.88 1.76
CA SER A 210 24.22 27.82 0.76
C SER A 210 23.64 26.47 1.17
N GLU A 211 23.43 26.24 2.47
CA GLU A 211 22.89 24.95 2.93
C GLU A 211 21.39 24.82 2.66
N GLU A 212 20.98 23.57 2.49
CA GLU A 212 19.62 23.14 2.28
C GLU A 212 19.36 21.81 3.02
N TYR A 213 18.10 21.47 3.20
CA TYR A 213 17.73 20.20 3.78
C TYR A 213 18.03 19.05 2.81
N ASN A 214 18.49 17.91 3.33
CA ASN A 214 18.83 16.76 2.48
C ASN A 214 17.55 16.11 1.93
N LEU A 215 17.36 16.15 0.60
CA LEU A 215 16.21 15.54 -0.07
C LEU A 215 16.20 14.00 0.02
N ASN A 216 17.32 13.36 0.39
CA ASN A 216 17.37 11.91 0.60
C ASN A 216 16.97 11.48 2.03
N MET A 217 16.65 12.43 2.91
CA MET A 217 16.25 12.15 4.30
C MET A 217 14.73 12.16 4.47
N ARG A 218 14.13 10.97 4.45
CA ARG A 218 12.67 10.76 4.58
C ARG A 218 12.09 11.17 5.93
N TYR A 219 10.77 11.39 5.95
CA TYR A 219 10.07 11.72 7.19
C TYR A 219 10.23 10.59 8.21
N GLY A 220 10.47 10.97 9.47
CA GLY A 220 10.78 10.03 10.55
C GLY A 220 12.24 9.61 10.69
N ARG A 221 13.10 9.95 9.73
CA ARG A 221 14.53 9.65 9.78
C ARG A 221 15.39 10.90 9.74
N ARG A 222 15.43 11.63 10.87
CA ARG A 222 16.40 12.71 11.14
C ARG A 222 16.45 13.84 10.08
N SER A 223 15.41 13.99 9.27
CA SER A 223 15.31 14.93 8.15
C SER A 223 15.77 16.38 8.43
N LYS A 224 15.54 16.90 9.63
CA LYS A 224 16.03 18.23 10.07
C LYS A 224 17.27 18.15 10.96
N LEU A 225 17.40 17.09 11.77
CA LEU A 225 18.57 16.85 12.62
C LEU A 225 19.87 16.78 11.81
N GLU A 226 19.83 16.17 10.62
CA GLU A 226 21.00 16.09 9.74
C GLU A 226 21.60 17.48 9.44
N LEU A 227 20.76 18.45 9.08
CA LEU A 227 21.22 19.81 8.81
C LEU A 227 21.73 20.52 10.08
N LEU A 228 21.07 20.32 11.22
CA LEU A 228 21.53 20.86 12.51
C LEU A 228 22.92 20.32 12.88
N TRP A 229 23.18 19.03 12.64
CA TRP A 229 24.50 18.45 12.84
C TRP A 229 25.53 18.99 11.85
N ARG A 230 25.19 19.13 10.57
CA ARG A 230 26.07 19.71 9.55
C ARG A 230 26.53 21.13 9.89
N LEU A 231 25.62 21.94 10.42
CA LEU A 231 25.92 23.31 10.87
C LEU A 231 26.72 23.35 12.18
N GLY A 232 26.83 22.22 12.90
CA GLY A 232 27.41 22.16 14.24
C GLY A 232 26.50 22.73 15.33
N ALA A 233 25.22 22.92 15.04
CA ALA A 233 24.22 23.43 15.97
C ALA A 233 23.83 22.44 17.07
N LEU A 234 24.01 21.15 16.79
CA LEU A 234 23.88 20.07 17.74
C LEU A 234 25.18 19.25 17.70
N GLU A 235 25.66 18.83 18.87
CA GLU A 235 26.74 17.84 18.93
C GLU A 235 26.23 16.51 18.38
N ASN A 236 26.80 16.06 17.26
CA ASN A 236 26.51 14.74 16.75
C ASN A 236 27.40 13.72 17.46
N ARG A 237 26.83 12.93 18.37
CA ARG A 237 27.56 11.87 19.08
C ARG A 237 27.98 10.71 18.16
N ARG A 238 27.49 10.62 16.90
CA ARG A 238 27.67 9.46 15.99
C ARG A 238 27.59 9.78 14.48
N LEU A 239 28.24 10.84 13.96
CA LEU A 239 28.31 11.05 12.48
C LEU A 239 28.89 9.86 11.73
N ASN A 240 29.76 9.07 12.38
CA ASN A 240 30.57 8.06 11.73
C ASN A 240 29.95 6.65 11.75
N ARG A 241 28.69 6.48 12.20
CA ARG A 241 28.01 5.17 12.14
C ARG A 241 26.58 5.33 11.66
N PRO A 242 26.22 4.81 10.47
CA PRO A 242 24.82 4.73 10.08
C PRO A 242 24.06 3.93 11.15
N THR A 243 22.82 4.33 11.43
CA THR A 243 22.05 3.72 12.52
C THR A 243 21.76 2.25 12.22
N VAL A 244 21.68 1.90 10.94
CA VAL A 244 21.66 0.55 10.37
C VAL A 244 22.35 0.61 8.97
N PRO A 245 22.96 -0.48 8.47
CA PRO A 245 23.78 -0.47 7.25
C PRO A 245 23.12 0.09 5.98
N TRP A 246 21.79 -0.01 5.89
CA TRP A 246 21.00 0.36 4.73
C TRP A 246 20.44 1.80 4.77
N GLU A 247 20.62 2.55 5.86
CA GLU A 247 20.18 3.95 5.89
C GLU A 247 21.12 4.86 5.08
N PRO A 248 20.59 5.93 4.46
CA PRO A 248 21.42 6.90 3.75
C PRO A 248 22.54 7.47 4.63
N ALA A 249 23.72 7.60 4.06
CA ALA A 249 24.83 8.27 4.73
C ALA A 249 24.48 9.75 4.98
N GLU A 250 24.78 10.23 6.19
CA GLU A 250 24.71 11.65 6.53
C GLU A 250 25.77 12.41 5.72
N ARG A 251 25.43 13.59 5.19
CA ARG A 251 26.39 14.39 4.42
C ARG A 251 27.47 14.95 5.37
N PRO A 252 28.70 15.27 4.91
CA PRO A 252 29.78 15.80 5.76
C PRO A 252 29.42 17.14 6.42
N TYR A 253 30.27 17.70 7.28
CA TYR A 253 29.99 19.03 7.83
C TYR A 253 29.84 20.11 6.74
N SER A 254 29.01 21.12 7.01
CA SER A 254 28.87 22.30 6.15
C SER A 254 30.18 23.10 6.10
N LYS A 255 30.42 23.79 4.99
CA LYS A 255 31.45 24.84 4.91
C LYS A 255 31.18 25.99 5.88
N ASP A 256 29.92 26.22 6.21
CA ASP A 256 29.46 27.21 7.18
C ASP A 256 29.32 26.63 8.61
N LYS A 257 29.99 25.51 8.94
CA LYS A 257 29.94 24.92 10.30
C LYS A 257 30.34 25.97 11.35
N GLY A 258 29.53 26.09 12.41
CA GLY A 258 29.72 27.07 13.47
C GLY A 258 29.17 28.47 13.16
N ASN A 259 28.75 28.73 11.91
CA ASN A 259 28.13 29.99 11.50
C ASN A 259 26.64 30.03 11.88
N PHE A 260 26.33 29.82 13.16
CA PHE A 260 24.96 29.87 13.66
C PHE A 260 24.86 30.55 15.03
N LYS A 261 23.65 31.01 15.35
CA LYS A 261 23.28 31.48 16.71
C LYS A 261 21.92 30.94 17.12
N ASN A 262 21.74 30.67 18.42
CA ASN A 262 20.44 30.35 18.99
C ASN A 262 19.70 31.65 19.33
N ILE A 263 18.47 31.83 18.81
CA ILE A 263 17.69 33.06 19.01
C ILE A 263 16.21 32.75 19.18
N GLY A 264 15.51 33.57 19.95
CA GLY A 264 14.05 33.51 20.12
C GLY A 264 13.55 32.14 20.57
N TRP A 265 12.28 31.89 20.26
CA TRP A 265 11.61 30.60 20.45
C TRP A 265 10.32 30.53 19.62
N VAL A 266 9.82 29.31 19.42
CA VAL A 266 8.48 29.03 18.87
C VAL A 266 7.76 27.99 19.72
N PHE A 267 6.44 28.01 19.66
CA PHE A 267 5.60 26.97 20.23
C PHE A 267 5.20 25.98 19.13
N ARG A 268 5.21 24.69 19.43
CA ARG A 268 4.59 23.66 18.60
C ARG A 268 3.21 23.39 19.14
N LEU A 269 2.20 23.65 18.32
CA LEU A 269 0.82 23.38 18.64
C LEU A 269 0.58 21.90 18.87
N PHE A 270 -0.43 21.63 19.69
CA PHE A 270 -0.82 20.29 20.10
C PHE A 270 -1.11 19.39 18.90
N SER A 271 -0.71 18.12 18.98
CA SER A 271 -0.86 17.15 17.89
C SER A 271 -2.17 16.34 17.96
N GLY A 272 -3.03 16.62 18.94
CA GLY A 272 -4.27 15.88 19.16
C GLY A 272 -4.11 14.62 20.02
N ASN A 273 -2.89 14.28 20.47
CA ASN A 273 -2.61 13.09 21.28
C ASN A 273 -1.78 13.42 22.53
N PRO A 274 -2.38 13.49 23.73
CA PRO A 274 -1.70 13.91 24.96
C PRO A 274 -0.53 13.01 25.36
N GLN A 275 -0.68 11.69 25.21
CA GLN A 275 0.33 10.69 25.64
C GLN A 275 1.67 10.86 24.91
N GLN A 276 1.63 11.50 23.74
CA GLN A 276 2.80 11.76 22.91
C GLN A 276 3.44 13.13 23.19
N GLU A 277 2.75 14.05 23.84
CA GLU A 277 3.22 15.43 24.02
C GLU A 277 3.82 15.68 25.41
N GLU A 278 3.69 14.74 26.35
CA GLU A 278 4.38 14.79 27.63
C GLU A 278 5.91 14.73 27.48
N ASN A 279 6.63 15.44 28.35
CA ASN A 279 8.09 15.42 28.42
C ASN A 279 8.62 14.21 29.23
N LYS A 280 8.07 13.02 28.98
CA LYS A 280 8.53 11.75 29.57
C LYS A 280 9.33 10.95 28.55
N LYS A 281 10.28 10.12 29.03
CA LYS A 281 11.08 9.24 28.16
C LYS A 281 10.20 8.29 27.34
N GLU A 282 9.14 7.78 27.95
CA GLU A 282 8.14 6.90 27.32
C GLU A 282 7.42 7.59 26.16
N ALA A 283 7.02 8.86 26.34
CA ALA A 283 6.39 9.64 25.29
C ALA A 283 7.27 9.71 24.03
N SER A 284 8.59 9.91 24.18
CA SER A 284 9.50 9.90 23.03
C SER A 284 9.52 8.57 22.27
N SER A 285 9.45 7.44 22.98
CA SER A 285 9.39 6.10 22.37
C SER A 285 8.05 5.89 21.65
N ILE A 286 6.93 6.28 22.28
CA ILE A 286 5.59 6.23 21.70
C ILE A 286 5.53 7.11 20.44
N ARG A 287 6.10 8.32 20.48
CA ARG A 287 6.21 9.21 19.31
C ARG A 287 6.94 8.56 18.14
N ALA A 288 8.07 7.90 18.43
CA ALA A 288 8.85 7.23 17.39
C ALA A 288 8.08 6.05 16.78
N PHE A 289 7.40 5.26 17.61
CA PHE A 289 6.59 4.13 17.20
C PHE A 289 5.36 4.57 16.38
N ASN A 290 4.54 5.48 16.91
CA ASN A 290 3.35 5.99 16.24
C ASN A 290 3.69 6.70 14.93
N ARG A 291 4.88 7.30 14.81
CA ARG A 291 5.34 7.85 13.54
C ARG A 291 5.56 6.77 12.49
N LEU A 292 6.24 5.68 12.83
CA LEU A 292 6.47 4.58 11.89
C LEU A 292 5.15 3.93 11.47
N LEU A 293 4.25 3.71 12.42
CA LEU A 293 2.88 3.24 12.13
C LEU A 293 2.13 4.20 11.21
N ALA A 294 2.19 5.50 11.46
CA ALA A 294 1.50 6.48 10.64
C ALA A 294 2.05 6.55 9.21
N ILE A 295 3.37 6.43 9.05
CA ILE A 295 4.01 6.34 7.72
C ILE A 295 3.48 5.11 6.98
N GLN A 296 3.57 3.94 7.60
CA GLN A 296 3.10 2.69 7.01
C GLN A 296 1.62 2.81 6.62
N SER A 297 0.74 3.11 7.58
CA SER A 297 -0.70 3.18 7.35
C SER A 297 -1.08 4.19 6.27
N SER A 298 -0.41 5.36 6.22
CA SER A 298 -0.71 6.37 5.21
C SER A 298 -0.29 5.93 3.80
N LEU A 299 0.87 5.29 3.67
CA LEU A 299 1.35 4.81 2.37
C LEU A 299 0.56 3.59 1.91
N ASP A 300 0.32 2.61 2.79
CA ASP A 300 -0.50 1.43 2.50
C ASP A 300 -1.91 1.85 2.06
N SER A 301 -2.54 2.80 2.75
CA SER A 301 -3.88 3.29 2.38
C SER A 301 -3.87 4.05 1.04
N LEU A 302 -2.79 4.77 0.74
CA LEU A 302 -2.62 5.48 -0.52
C LEU A 302 -2.44 4.49 -1.68
N ASP A 303 -1.52 3.54 -1.55
CA ASP A 303 -1.30 2.46 -2.52
C ASP A 303 -2.57 1.63 -2.72
N GLU A 304 -3.27 1.28 -1.64
CA GLU A 304 -4.57 0.60 -1.70
C GLU A 304 -5.63 1.44 -2.44
N SER A 305 -5.74 2.74 -2.12
CA SER A 305 -6.71 3.63 -2.77
C SER A 305 -6.47 3.73 -4.27
N ILE A 306 -5.21 3.84 -4.68
CA ILE A 306 -4.81 3.87 -6.09
C ILE A 306 -5.11 2.52 -6.75
N ALA A 307 -4.64 1.42 -6.13
CA ALA A 307 -4.85 0.08 -6.64
C ALA A 307 -6.33 -0.26 -6.79
N ARG A 308 -7.20 0.13 -5.85
CA ARG A 308 -8.65 -0.11 -5.93
C ARG A 308 -9.33 0.58 -7.12
N ARG A 309 -8.76 1.66 -7.66
CA ARG A 309 -9.31 2.34 -8.84
C ARG A 309 -9.05 1.56 -10.13
N THR A 310 -7.93 0.84 -10.20
CA THR A 310 -7.54 0.07 -11.40
C THR A 310 -7.82 -1.43 -11.27
N PHE A 311 -7.88 -1.94 -10.04
CA PHE A 311 -8.11 -3.33 -9.72
C PHE A 311 -9.50 -3.75 -10.13
N ARG A 312 -9.55 -4.89 -10.81
CA ARG A 312 -10.74 -5.46 -11.40
C ARG A 312 -10.66 -6.96 -11.17
N HIS A 313 -11.52 -7.47 -10.31
CA HIS A 313 -11.49 -8.88 -9.89
C HIS A 313 -11.71 -9.86 -11.06
N ASP A 314 -12.28 -9.36 -12.16
CA ASP A 314 -12.55 -10.04 -13.43
C ASP A 314 -11.36 -10.04 -14.40
N LYS A 315 -10.30 -9.26 -14.14
CA LYS A 315 -9.06 -9.30 -14.93
C LYS A 315 -8.19 -10.49 -14.53
N LEU A 316 -7.44 -10.98 -15.50
CA LEU A 316 -6.39 -11.97 -15.26
C LEU A 316 -5.24 -11.34 -14.44
N PHE A 317 -4.70 -12.12 -13.51
CA PHE A 317 -3.63 -11.71 -12.61
C PHE A 317 -2.25 -12.08 -13.13
N LEU A 318 -2.06 -13.33 -13.57
CA LEU A 318 -0.81 -13.88 -14.08
C LEU A 318 -0.66 -13.60 -15.58
N TYR A 319 -1.70 -13.83 -16.36
CA TYR A 319 -1.65 -13.67 -17.81
C TYR A 319 -2.02 -12.26 -18.26
N ASN A 320 -1.18 -11.65 -19.10
CA ASN A 320 -1.55 -10.41 -19.79
C ASN A 320 -2.57 -10.71 -20.90
N GLU A 321 -3.81 -10.24 -20.72
CA GLU A 321 -4.91 -10.46 -21.67
C GLU A 321 -4.59 -9.99 -23.10
N ILE A 322 -3.85 -8.90 -23.26
CA ILE A 322 -3.49 -8.38 -24.58
C ILE A 322 -2.51 -9.32 -25.27
N ASP A 323 -1.46 -9.74 -24.55
CA ASP A 323 -0.43 -10.61 -25.10
C ASP A 323 -0.99 -11.99 -25.43
N VAL A 324 -1.84 -12.56 -24.57
CA VAL A 324 -2.47 -13.86 -24.80
C VAL A 324 -3.46 -13.82 -25.96
N ASN A 325 -4.24 -12.74 -26.11
CA ASN A 325 -5.07 -12.53 -27.31
C ASN A 325 -4.19 -12.42 -28.57
N GLN A 326 -3.08 -11.70 -28.51
CA GLN A 326 -2.16 -11.59 -29.65
C GLN A 326 -1.62 -12.96 -30.07
N ARG A 327 -1.21 -13.81 -29.11
CA ARG A 327 -0.76 -15.18 -29.42
C ARG A 327 -1.83 -16.03 -30.08
N ARG A 328 -3.11 -15.84 -29.72
CA ARG A 328 -4.22 -16.52 -30.40
C ARG A 328 -4.33 -16.09 -31.87
N TYR A 329 -4.19 -14.80 -32.16
CA TYR A 329 -4.16 -14.31 -33.55
C TYR A 329 -2.93 -14.80 -34.32
N ASP A 330 -1.75 -14.80 -33.69
CA ASP A 330 -0.51 -15.32 -34.27
C ASP A 330 -0.67 -16.80 -34.67
N TYR A 331 -1.35 -17.60 -33.83
CA TYR A 331 -1.67 -18.99 -34.14
C TYR A 331 -2.56 -19.11 -35.39
N TRP A 332 -3.66 -18.36 -35.46
CA TRP A 332 -4.60 -18.42 -36.59
C TRP A 332 -4.01 -17.87 -37.90
N THR A 333 -3.06 -16.94 -37.80
CA THR A 333 -2.29 -16.42 -38.94
C THR A 333 -1.09 -17.31 -39.31
N LYS A 334 -0.92 -18.45 -38.65
CA LYS A 334 0.12 -19.47 -38.90
C LYS A 334 1.54 -18.98 -38.66
N HIS A 335 1.74 -18.16 -37.62
CA HIS A 335 3.08 -17.79 -37.19
C HIS A 335 3.83 -19.03 -36.67
N LYS A 336 4.93 -19.38 -37.35
CA LYS A 336 5.64 -20.66 -37.20
C LYS A 336 5.91 -21.09 -35.76
N GLU A 337 6.47 -20.20 -34.94
CA GLU A 337 6.84 -20.53 -33.55
C GLU A 337 5.63 -20.76 -32.65
N VAL A 338 4.57 -19.98 -32.85
CA VAL A 338 3.34 -20.08 -32.05
C VAL A 338 2.58 -21.33 -32.46
N THR A 339 2.49 -21.64 -33.75
CA THR A 339 1.87 -22.86 -34.26
C THR A 339 2.50 -24.11 -33.66
N LEU A 340 3.84 -24.22 -33.65
CA LEU A 340 4.52 -25.36 -33.03
C LEU A 340 4.22 -25.51 -31.54
N ALA A 341 4.16 -24.39 -30.80
CA ALA A 341 3.83 -24.41 -29.38
C ALA A 341 2.37 -24.83 -29.13
N VAL A 342 1.44 -24.35 -29.94
CA VAL A 342 0.01 -24.67 -29.83
C VAL A 342 -0.29 -26.10 -30.25
N GLU A 343 0.38 -26.64 -31.27
CA GLU A 343 0.26 -28.06 -31.66
C GLU A 343 0.75 -28.97 -30.53
N ARG A 344 1.86 -28.62 -29.87
CA ARG A 344 2.33 -29.35 -28.68
C ARG A 344 1.33 -29.26 -27.52
N LEU A 345 0.74 -28.08 -27.30
CA LEU A 345 -0.31 -27.90 -26.29
C LEU A 345 -1.53 -28.78 -26.60
N GLU A 346 -1.94 -28.86 -27.87
CA GLU A 346 -3.06 -29.70 -28.32
C GLU A 346 -2.82 -31.18 -28.04
N GLN A 347 -1.61 -31.67 -28.34
CA GLN A 347 -1.21 -33.06 -28.06
C GLN A 347 -1.35 -33.38 -26.57
N VAL A 348 -0.75 -32.55 -25.71
CA VAL A 348 -0.82 -32.74 -24.25
C VAL A 348 -2.26 -32.58 -23.73
N ALA A 349 -3.05 -31.66 -24.30
CA ALA A 349 -4.45 -31.48 -23.90
C ALA A 349 -5.32 -32.69 -24.26
N ASN A 350 -5.05 -33.39 -25.36
CA ASN A 350 -5.73 -34.64 -25.69
C ASN A 350 -5.38 -35.74 -24.67
N GLU A 351 -4.10 -35.91 -24.32
CA GLU A 351 -3.66 -36.88 -23.31
C GLU A 351 -4.33 -36.64 -21.95
N VAL A 352 -4.36 -35.38 -21.51
CA VAL A 352 -5.02 -34.97 -20.26
C VAL A 352 -6.53 -35.24 -20.31
N LEU A 353 -7.19 -34.92 -21.43
CA LEU A 353 -8.62 -35.13 -21.59
C LEU A 353 -8.97 -36.63 -21.55
N GLU A 354 -8.23 -37.47 -22.28
CA GLU A 354 -8.43 -38.93 -22.29
C GLU A 354 -8.22 -39.53 -20.90
N GLY A 355 -7.13 -39.17 -20.22
CA GLY A 355 -6.85 -39.64 -18.86
C GLY A 355 -7.88 -39.15 -17.83
N SER A 356 -8.44 -37.96 -18.02
CA SER A 356 -9.51 -37.43 -17.15
C SER A 356 -10.84 -38.16 -17.39
N GLN A 357 -11.20 -38.41 -18.65
CA GLN A 357 -12.39 -39.18 -19.01
C GLN A 357 -12.33 -40.62 -18.49
N GLN A 358 -11.17 -41.28 -18.58
CA GLN A 358 -11.00 -42.64 -18.03
C GLN A 358 -11.19 -42.69 -16.51
N ARG A 359 -10.72 -41.66 -15.79
CA ARG A 359 -10.88 -41.58 -14.32
C ARG A 359 -12.30 -41.20 -13.88
N LEU A 360 -12.99 -40.39 -14.67
CA LEU A 360 -14.35 -39.95 -14.41
C LEU A 360 -15.41 -40.90 -14.98
N ALA A 361 -15.01 -41.89 -15.78
CA ALA A 361 -15.91 -42.89 -16.35
C ALA A 361 -16.66 -43.63 -15.24
N PRO A 362 -17.98 -43.84 -15.37
CA PRO A 362 -18.74 -44.62 -14.41
C PRO A 362 -18.15 -46.02 -14.31
N ILE A 363 -17.99 -46.53 -13.07
CA ILE A 363 -17.63 -47.92 -12.85
C ILE A 363 -18.76 -48.76 -13.45
N SER A 364 -18.54 -49.30 -14.64
CA SER A 364 -19.50 -50.16 -15.32
C SER A 364 -19.83 -51.33 -14.40
N SER A 365 -21.10 -51.43 -14.00
CA SER A 365 -21.69 -52.46 -13.16
C SER A 365 -21.67 -53.82 -13.85
N THR A 366 -20.48 -54.36 -14.04
CA THR A 366 -20.20 -55.67 -14.62
C THR A 366 -18.98 -56.25 -13.92
N THR A 367 -19.12 -56.51 -12.63
CA THR A 367 -18.34 -57.55 -11.97
C THR A 367 -19.31 -58.56 -11.41
N GLN A 368 -19.24 -59.75 -12.00
CA GLN A 368 -19.70 -61.00 -11.43
C GLN A 368 -19.34 -61.06 -9.94
N ASP A 369 -20.23 -61.70 -9.17
CA ASP A 369 -20.09 -61.97 -7.74
C ASP A 369 -18.64 -62.25 -7.31
N GLY A 370 -18.13 -61.44 -6.37
CA GLY A 370 -17.03 -61.87 -5.49
C GLY A 370 -15.69 -61.13 -5.55
N MET A 371 -15.62 -59.85 -5.91
CA MET A 371 -14.41 -59.04 -5.65
C MET A 371 -14.66 -57.97 -4.57
N PRO A 372 -13.68 -57.65 -3.70
CA PRO A 372 -13.86 -56.68 -2.62
C PRO A 372 -14.17 -55.30 -3.22
N PHE A 373 -14.83 -54.44 -2.44
CA PHE A 373 -14.88 -52.99 -2.68
C PHE A 373 -13.44 -52.43 -2.73
N GLU A 374 -12.76 -52.54 -3.87
CA GLU A 374 -11.43 -52.02 -4.07
C GLU A 374 -11.49 -50.60 -4.64
N THR A 375 -10.87 -49.70 -3.88
CA THR A 375 -10.39 -48.36 -4.24
C THR A 375 -11.47 -47.31 -4.49
N VAL A 376 -11.77 -46.54 -3.45
CA VAL A 376 -12.16 -45.13 -3.64
C VAL A 376 -11.04 -44.51 -4.49
N PRO A 377 -11.34 -43.94 -5.68
CA PRO A 377 -10.30 -43.37 -6.53
C PRO A 377 -9.48 -42.37 -5.71
N GLU A 378 -8.15 -42.50 -5.77
CA GLU A 378 -7.25 -41.56 -5.11
C GLU A 378 -7.60 -40.15 -5.58
N LYS A 379 -7.72 -39.25 -4.60
CA LYS A 379 -8.03 -37.85 -4.84
C LYS A 379 -6.87 -37.24 -5.62
N ASP A 380 -7.15 -36.60 -6.76
CA ASP A 380 -6.11 -35.88 -7.49
C ASP A 380 -5.43 -34.86 -6.55
N GLU A 381 -4.11 -34.89 -6.51
CA GLU A 381 -3.33 -33.87 -5.83
C GLU A 381 -3.59 -32.50 -6.51
N LEU A 382 -3.65 -31.44 -5.70
CA LEU A 382 -3.97 -30.09 -6.18
C LEU A 382 -3.03 -29.60 -7.30
N GLY A 383 -1.77 -29.99 -7.27
CA GLY A 383 -0.75 -29.66 -8.27
C GLY A 383 -1.09 -30.19 -9.67
N PRO A 384 -1.14 -31.51 -9.86
CA PRO A 384 -1.58 -32.13 -11.12
C PRO A 384 -2.95 -31.64 -11.59
N LEU A 385 -3.92 -31.46 -10.68
CA LEU A 385 -5.24 -30.93 -11.02
C LEU A 385 -5.15 -29.50 -11.57
N SER A 386 -4.41 -28.62 -10.89
CA SER A 386 -4.15 -27.24 -11.32
C SER A 386 -3.56 -27.22 -12.73
N GLN A 387 -2.52 -28.03 -12.96
CA GLN A 387 -1.86 -28.15 -14.26
C GLN A 387 -2.81 -28.64 -15.37
N ASN A 388 -3.62 -29.67 -15.09
CA ASN A 388 -4.57 -30.23 -16.05
C ASN A 388 -5.65 -29.21 -16.44
N VAL A 389 -6.22 -28.51 -15.46
CA VAL A 389 -7.19 -27.43 -15.71
C VAL A 389 -6.55 -26.32 -16.54
N THR A 390 -5.32 -25.93 -16.24
CA THR A 390 -4.60 -24.90 -17.00
C THR A 390 -4.36 -25.32 -18.45
N ILE A 391 -3.86 -26.54 -18.68
CA ILE A 391 -3.62 -27.08 -20.04
C ILE A 391 -4.90 -27.05 -20.86
N LEU A 392 -5.98 -27.62 -20.34
CA LEU A 392 -7.26 -27.71 -21.04
C LEU A 392 -7.89 -26.33 -21.29
N THR A 393 -7.79 -25.42 -20.32
CA THR A 393 -8.32 -24.05 -20.47
C THR A 393 -7.55 -23.26 -21.53
N LEU A 394 -6.22 -23.34 -21.55
CA LEU A 394 -5.42 -22.66 -22.57
C LEU A 394 -5.62 -23.28 -23.95
N ALA A 395 -5.76 -24.61 -24.03
CA ALA A 395 -6.09 -25.31 -25.28
C ALA A 395 -7.44 -24.84 -25.83
N GLN A 396 -8.49 -24.77 -24.99
CA GLN A 396 -9.78 -24.17 -25.36
C GLN A 396 -9.61 -22.76 -25.92
N TYR A 397 -8.88 -21.92 -25.19
CA TYR A 397 -8.77 -20.51 -25.52
C TYR A 397 -8.04 -20.27 -26.84
N LEU A 398 -6.96 -21.01 -27.11
CA LEU A 398 -6.12 -20.84 -28.31
C LEU A 398 -6.70 -21.57 -29.54
N LEU A 399 -7.18 -22.81 -29.36
CA LEU A 399 -7.69 -23.64 -30.45
C LEU A 399 -9.17 -23.38 -30.77
N GLY A 400 -9.95 -22.91 -29.79
CA GLY A 400 -11.39 -22.68 -29.93
C GLY A 400 -12.25 -23.96 -29.88
N ASN A 401 -11.68 -25.11 -29.53
CA ASN A 401 -12.39 -26.39 -29.51
C ASN A 401 -13.02 -26.69 -28.15
N GLU A 402 -14.36 -26.51 -28.05
CA GLU A 402 -15.18 -26.60 -26.81
C GLU A 402 -14.95 -27.84 -25.95
N LYS A 403 -14.48 -28.96 -26.53
CA LYS A 403 -14.20 -30.19 -25.78
C LYS A 403 -13.19 -29.96 -24.64
N TYR A 404 -12.18 -29.12 -24.86
CA TYR A 404 -11.16 -28.84 -23.85
C TYR A 404 -11.73 -27.98 -22.71
N GLY A 405 -12.53 -26.97 -23.04
CA GLY A 405 -13.21 -26.14 -22.05
C GLY A 405 -14.12 -26.98 -21.16
N ARG A 406 -14.93 -27.87 -21.77
CA ARG A 406 -15.80 -28.80 -21.04
C ARG A 406 -15.01 -29.71 -20.10
N GLY A 407 -13.91 -30.30 -20.58
CA GLY A 407 -13.03 -31.12 -19.76
C GLY A 407 -12.47 -30.36 -18.54
N ALA A 408 -12.00 -29.13 -18.75
CA ALA A 408 -11.50 -28.28 -17.67
C ALA A 408 -12.59 -27.96 -16.63
N ALA A 409 -13.78 -27.60 -17.09
CA ALA A 409 -14.91 -27.30 -16.20
C ALA A 409 -15.40 -28.52 -15.43
N ASN A 410 -15.40 -29.72 -16.03
CA ASN A 410 -15.76 -30.95 -15.34
C ASN A 410 -14.76 -31.30 -14.23
N LEU A 411 -13.46 -31.10 -14.46
CA LEU A 411 -12.46 -31.22 -13.39
C LEU A 411 -12.76 -30.24 -12.23
N ILE A 412 -13.13 -29.00 -12.54
CA ILE A 412 -13.50 -28.02 -11.50
C ILE A 412 -14.75 -28.46 -10.73
N ARG A 413 -15.80 -28.88 -11.44
CA ARG A 413 -17.07 -29.34 -10.84
C ARG A 413 -16.85 -30.49 -9.87
N VAL A 414 -16.15 -31.53 -10.31
CA VAL A 414 -15.93 -32.74 -9.52
C VAL A 414 -15.06 -32.45 -8.30
N HIS A 415 -13.97 -31.69 -8.46
CA HIS A 415 -12.95 -31.56 -7.42
C HIS A 415 -13.16 -30.36 -6.48
N PHE A 416 -13.72 -29.24 -6.97
CA PHE A 416 -13.95 -28.05 -6.13
C PHE A 416 -15.41 -27.92 -5.67
N LEU A 417 -16.37 -28.19 -6.56
CA LEU A 417 -17.80 -27.98 -6.28
C LEU A 417 -18.52 -29.24 -5.78
N ASN A 418 -17.88 -30.42 -5.85
CA ASN A 418 -18.49 -31.73 -5.61
C ASN A 418 -19.76 -31.96 -6.46
N GLU A 419 -19.75 -31.45 -7.69
CA GLU A 419 -20.82 -31.61 -8.68
C GLU A 419 -20.48 -32.71 -9.70
N TYR A 420 -21.50 -33.24 -10.37
CA TYR A 420 -21.30 -34.27 -11.41
C TYR A 420 -20.67 -33.67 -12.67
N ALA A 421 -19.85 -34.49 -13.37
CA ALA A 421 -19.39 -34.15 -14.71
C ALA A 421 -20.58 -34.13 -15.69
N VAL A 422 -20.56 -33.19 -16.64
CA VAL A 422 -21.61 -33.06 -17.66
C VAL A 422 -21.12 -33.67 -18.97
N GLU A 423 -21.87 -34.61 -19.54
CA GLU A 423 -21.50 -35.38 -20.74
C GLU A 423 -22.11 -34.82 -22.05
N ASP A 424 -23.32 -34.22 -22.02
CA ASP A 424 -24.07 -33.79 -23.22
C ASP A 424 -24.29 -32.26 -23.35
N GLU A 425 -24.33 -31.76 -24.61
CA GLU A 425 -24.59 -30.34 -24.93
C GLU A 425 -26.01 -29.85 -24.55
N ASP A 426 -27.00 -30.74 -24.58
CA ASP A 426 -28.40 -30.40 -24.30
C ASP A 426 -28.71 -30.23 -22.80
N GLU A 427 -28.02 -30.98 -21.93
CA GLU A 427 -28.10 -30.85 -20.46
C GLU A 427 -27.45 -29.54 -19.99
N TYR A 428 -26.40 -29.08 -20.67
CA TYR A 428 -25.74 -27.81 -20.36
C TYR A 428 -26.54 -26.59 -20.85
N ASN A 429 -27.14 -26.67 -22.04
CA ASN A 429 -27.94 -25.58 -22.62
C ASN A 429 -29.26 -25.34 -21.87
N SER A 430 -29.82 -26.36 -21.21
CA SER A 430 -31.02 -26.21 -20.39
C SER A 430 -30.75 -25.44 -19.07
N ALA A 431 -29.53 -25.50 -18.53
CA ALA A 431 -29.09 -24.66 -17.41
C ALA A 431 -28.80 -23.19 -17.78
N ARG A 432 -28.65 -22.87 -19.08
CA ARG A 432 -28.44 -21.51 -19.61
C ARG A 432 -29.74 -20.71 -19.82
N ARG A 433 -30.92 -21.33 -19.76
CA ARG A 433 -32.19 -20.62 -20.04
C ARG A 433 -32.52 -19.62 -18.93
N ILE A 434 -32.42 -18.34 -19.25
CA ILE A 434 -33.07 -17.26 -18.50
C ILE A 434 -34.58 -17.55 -18.52
N PRO A 435 -35.29 -17.56 -17.38
CA PRO A 435 -36.74 -17.74 -17.39
C PRO A 435 -37.40 -16.61 -18.19
N ASP A 436 -38.43 -16.95 -18.97
CA ASP A 436 -39.29 -15.97 -19.65
C ASP A 436 -39.75 -14.85 -18.69
N ASP A 437 -39.99 -13.67 -19.26
CA ASP A 437 -40.25 -12.36 -18.64
C ASP A 437 -41.39 -12.28 -17.58
N SER A 438 -41.95 -13.40 -17.13
CA SER A 438 -43.01 -13.44 -16.11
C SER A 438 -42.51 -13.44 -14.65
N HIS A 439 -41.20 -13.51 -14.38
CA HIS A 439 -40.63 -13.63 -13.02
C HIS A 439 -39.66 -12.51 -12.60
N LEU A 440 -39.83 -11.30 -13.13
CA LEU A 440 -39.00 -10.13 -12.78
C LEU A 440 -39.15 -9.68 -11.31
N LEU A 441 -40.18 -10.13 -10.61
CA LEU A 441 -40.45 -9.78 -9.20
C LEU A 441 -39.92 -10.80 -8.18
N ASP A 442 -39.52 -12.00 -8.61
CA ASP A 442 -38.88 -13.02 -7.73
C ASP A 442 -37.38 -12.76 -7.52
N PHE A 443 -36.78 -11.82 -8.27
CA PHE A 443 -35.35 -11.51 -8.22
C PHE A 443 -34.93 -10.69 -6.99
N LEU A 444 -35.89 -10.19 -6.19
CA LEU A 444 -35.64 -9.24 -5.09
C LEU A 444 -35.87 -9.80 -3.68
N SER A 445 -36.29 -11.06 -3.50
CA SER A 445 -36.43 -11.62 -2.15
C SER A 445 -35.17 -12.36 -1.70
N ASP A 446 -34.31 -11.63 -0.99
CA ASP A 446 -33.50 -12.21 0.08
C ASP A 446 -34.40 -13.05 1.00
N GLN A 447 -33.88 -14.20 1.46
CA GLN A 447 -34.49 -15.23 2.34
C GLN A 447 -35.04 -16.46 1.60
N GLY A 448 -34.17 -17.45 1.40
CA GLY A 448 -34.46 -18.90 1.35
C GLY A 448 -35.56 -19.41 0.41
N TYR A 449 -35.22 -20.32 -0.50
CA TYR A 449 -35.55 -21.76 -0.42
C TYR A 449 -35.41 -22.47 -1.77
N SER A 450 -34.89 -23.70 -1.66
CA SER A 450 -35.12 -24.90 -2.47
C SER A 450 -35.57 -24.76 -3.92
N PHE A 451 -34.70 -25.21 -4.83
CA PHE A 451 -35.12 -25.71 -6.13
C PHE A 451 -35.87 -27.04 -5.99
N PRO A 452 -36.90 -27.30 -6.83
CA PRO A 452 -37.46 -28.63 -7.02
C PRO A 452 -36.35 -29.59 -7.44
N SER A 453 -36.35 -30.78 -6.84
CA SER A 453 -35.36 -31.84 -7.01
C SER A 453 -34.94 -32.10 -8.46
N LEU A 454 -33.77 -31.59 -8.86
CA LEU A 454 -32.98 -32.13 -9.97
C LEU A 454 -32.01 -33.23 -9.50
N SER A 455 -32.25 -33.78 -8.31
CA SER A 455 -31.55 -34.93 -7.76
C SER A 455 -31.99 -36.25 -8.39
N ARG A 456 -32.04 -36.36 -9.72
CA ARG A 456 -32.15 -37.66 -10.43
C ARG A 456 -31.46 -37.58 -11.79
N VAL A 457 -30.13 -37.60 -11.77
CA VAL A 457 -29.36 -38.18 -12.88
C VAL A 457 -28.83 -39.52 -12.37
N PRO A 458 -29.33 -40.66 -12.86
CA PRO A 458 -28.85 -41.97 -12.46
C PRO A 458 -27.64 -42.35 -13.31
N HIS A 459 -26.49 -41.76 -13.03
CA HIS A 459 -25.19 -42.30 -13.45
C HIS A 459 -24.24 -42.33 -12.26
N VAL A 460 -23.74 -43.53 -11.93
CA VAL A 460 -22.88 -43.82 -10.78
C VAL A 460 -21.47 -43.32 -11.09
N VAL A 461 -21.27 -42.00 -11.04
CA VAL A 461 -19.95 -41.38 -10.97
C VAL A 461 -19.56 -41.32 -9.48
N PRO A 462 -18.33 -41.69 -9.09
CA PRO A 462 -17.95 -41.67 -7.68
C PRO A 462 -18.11 -40.26 -7.10
N LYS A 463 -18.96 -40.10 -6.09
CA LYS A 463 -18.89 -38.91 -5.23
C LYS A 463 -17.59 -39.02 -4.44
N TYR A 464 -16.61 -38.20 -4.77
CA TYR A 464 -15.44 -38.04 -3.92
C TYR A 464 -15.89 -37.48 -2.56
N SER A 465 -15.27 -38.01 -1.49
CA SER A 465 -15.51 -37.68 -0.08
C SER A 465 -15.85 -36.20 0.19
N ASN A 466 -16.71 -35.92 1.19
CA ASN A 466 -17.04 -34.57 1.73
C ASN A 466 -15.82 -33.72 2.20
N SER A 467 -14.59 -34.17 1.98
CA SER A 467 -13.36 -33.47 2.32
C SER A 467 -12.87 -32.60 1.15
N ARG A 468 -12.85 -31.28 1.34
CA ARG A 468 -12.41 -30.28 0.36
C ARG A 468 -11.02 -30.60 -0.22
N VAL A 469 -10.79 -30.39 -1.52
CA VAL A 469 -9.48 -30.60 -2.19
C VAL A 469 -8.37 -29.71 -1.64
N LEU A 470 -8.73 -28.56 -1.11
CA LEU A 470 -7.79 -27.66 -0.44
C LEU A 470 -7.44 -28.20 0.95
N ASN A 471 -6.31 -28.91 1.07
CA ASN A 471 -5.67 -29.17 2.36
C ASN A 471 -4.39 -28.35 2.52
N THR A 472 -4.05 -28.04 3.77
CA THR A 472 -2.89 -27.24 4.21
C THR A 472 -1.55 -27.68 3.60
N SER A 473 -1.34 -28.98 3.39
CA SER A 473 -0.12 -29.53 2.78
C SER A 473 0.04 -29.15 1.31
N ASP A 474 -1.04 -29.07 0.57
CA ASP A 474 -1.02 -28.98 -0.90
C ASP A 474 -0.78 -27.54 -1.36
N LEU A 475 -1.19 -26.61 -0.51
CA LEU A 475 -1.02 -25.17 -0.68
C LEU A 475 0.43 -24.74 -0.57
N THR A 476 1.22 -25.42 0.27
CA THR A 476 2.67 -25.23 0.32
C THR A 476 3.40 -25.90 -0.83
N LYS A 477 2.69 -26.52 -1.78
CA LYS A 477 3.30 -27.28 -2.87
C LYS A 477 2.88 -26.80 -4.25
N THR A 478 1.80 -26.04 -4.34
CA THR A 478 1.13 -25.71 -5.60
C THR A 478 0.89 -24.21 -5.72
N ASP A 479 1.42 -23.60 -6.78
CA ASP A 479 1.02 -22.25 -7.20
C ASP A 479 -0.38 -22.30 -7.83
N LEU A 480 -1.30 -21.50 -7.30
CA LEU A 480 -2.69 -21.42 -7.75
C LEU A 480 -2.94 -20.25 -8.71
N SER A 481 -1.94 -19.39 -8.96
CA SER A 481 -2.09 -18.18 -9.78
C SER A 481 -2.59 -18.51 -11.19
N SER A 482 -2.02 -19.55 -11.79
CA SER A 482 -2.43 -20.04 -13.12
C SER A 482 -3.84 -20.63 -13.12
N LEU A 483 -4.21 -21.43 -12.11
CA LEU A 483 -5.55 -21.99 -11.95
C LEU A 483 -6.62 -20.90 -11.79
N LEU A 484 -6.36 -19.90 -10.96
CA LEU A 484 -7.30 -18.80 -10.72
C LEU A 484 -7.58 -18.01 -12.00
N ASP A 485 -6.55 -17.75 -12.81
CA ASP A 485 -6.74 -17.13 -14.12
C ASP A 485 -7.48 -18.03 -15.12
N CYS A 486 -7.23 -19.34 -15.08
CA CYS A 486 -7.99 -20.28 -15.90
C CYS A 486 -9.47 -20.34 -15.50
N ILE A 487 -9.81 -20.28 -14.21
CA ILE A 487 -11.20 -20.16 -13.74
C ILE A 487 -11.85 -18.88 -14.30
N ARG A 488 -11.14 -17.74 -14.27
CA ARG A 488 -11.62 -16.49 -14.87
C ARG A 488 -11.82 -16.61 -16.39
N LEU A 489 -10.89 -17.25 -17.10
CA LEU A 489 -11.01 -17.51 -18.53
C LEU A 489 -12.22 -18.40 -18.86
N LEU A 490 -12.42 -19.51 -18.13
CA LEU A 490 -13.57 -20.39 -18.31
C LEU A 490 -14.89 -19.66 -18.04
N ARG A 491 -14.92 -18.76 -17.06
CA ARG A 491 -16.06 -17.88 -16.82
C ARG A 491 -16.30 -16.91 -17.99
N LYS A 492 -15.26 -16.26 -18.52
CA LYS A 492 -15.34 -15.37 -19.68
C LYS A 492 -15.80 -16.10 -20.95
N MET A 493 -15.36 -17.33 -21.15
CA MET A 493 -15.78 -18.20 -22.25
C MET A 493 -17.17 -18.83 -22.02
N GLN A 494 -17.86 -18.49 -20.93
CA GLN A 494 -19.18 -19.01 -20.55
C GLN A 494 -19.23 -20.54 -20.43
N VAL A 495 -18.10 -21.17 -20.07
CA VAL A 495 -18.01 -22.62 -19.80
C VAL A 495 -18.34 -22.91 -18.33
N LEU A 496 -18.04 -21.95 -17.45
CA LEU A 496 -18.53 -21.93 -16.07
C LEU A 496 -19.73 -20.96 -15.93
N THR A 497 -20.77 -21.45 -15.28
CA THR A 497 -21.97 -20.67 -14.95
C THR A 497 -21.66 -19.59 -13.91
N HIS A 498 -22.60 -18.65 -13.73
CA HIS A 498 -22.41 -17.59 -12.74
C HIS A 498 -22.38 -18.14 -11.31
N LYS A 499 -23.26 -19.12 -11.04
CA LYS A 499 -23.36 -19.78 -9.74
C LYS A 499 -22.07 -20.52 -9.40
N GLU A 500 -21.59 -21.38 -10.31
CA GLU A 500 -20.32 -22.11 -10.14
C GLU A 500 -19.16 -21.16 -9.84
N TYR A 501 -19.09 -20.01 -10.52
CA TYR A 501 -18.06 -19.02 -10.28
C TYR A 501 -18.18 -18.36 -8.89
N ILE A 502 -19.39 -18.04 -8.42
CA ILE A 502 -19.62 -17.51 -7.06
C ILE A 502 -19.22 -18.54 -6.01
N ASP A 503 -19.57 -19.81 -6.21
CA ASP A 503 -19.24 -20.88 -5.27
C ASP A 503 -17.71 -21.07 -5.17
N LEU A 504 -16.99 -20.98 -6.29
CA LEU A 504 -15.51 -20.97 -6.30
C LEU A 504 -14.92 -19.74 -5.59
N GLN A 505 -15.55 -18.57 -5.73
CA GLN A 505 -15.14 -17.37 -4.99
C GLN A 505 -15.32 -17.56 -3.49
N ALA A 506 -16.43 -18.16 -3.05
CA ALA A 506 -16.68 -18.45 -1.64
C ALA A 506 -15.64 -19.43 -1.07
N ILE A 507 -15.32 -20.51 -1.79
CA ILE A 507 -14.27 -21.47 -1.40
C ILE A 507 -12.91 -20.76 -1.26
N THR A 508 -12.58 -19.88 -2.21
CA THR A 508 -11.32 -19.12 -2.20
C THR A 508 -11.29 -18.09 -1.05
N ALA A 509 -12.44 -17.49 -0.71
CA ALA A 509 -12.56 -16.54 0.39
C ALA A 509 -12.38 -17.21 1.75
N GLU A 510 -13.03 -18.37 1.97
CA GLU A 510 -12.82 -19.18 3.18
C GLU A 510 -11.35 -19.62 3.31
N PHE A 511 -10.70 -19.91 2.18
CA PHE A 511 -9.29 -20.24 2.15
C PHE A 511 -8.41 -19.04 2.55
N LEU A 512 -8.68 -17.86 2.00
CA LEU A 512 -7.98 -16.63 2.38
C LEU A 512 -8.19 -16.31 3.87
N GLU A 513 -9.40 -16.49 4.38
CA GLU A 513 -9.72 -16.31 5.80
C GLU A 513 -8.87 -17.25 6.66
N TYR A 514 -8.74 -18.53 6.27
CA TYR A 514 -7.87 -19.47 6.97
C TYR A 514 -6.41 -19.01 7.01
N LEU A 515 -5.85 -18.54 5.89
CA LEU A 515 -4.47 -18.05 5.82
C LEU A 515 -4.22 -16.83 6.73
N VAL A 516 -5.23 -15.98 6.92
CA VAL A 516 -5.08 -14.72 7.67
C VAL A 516 -5.46 -14.85 9.15
N THR A 517 -6.31 -15.81 9.52
CA THR A 517 -6.88 -15.91 10.88
C THR A 517 -6.38 -17.11 11.68
N SER A 518 -6.07 -18.24 11.03
CA SER A 518 -5.65 -19.46 11.73
C SER A 518 -4.16 -19.42 12.08
N PRO A 519 -3.72 -19.81 13.29
CA PRO A 519 -2.29 -19.86 13.64
C PRO A 519 -1.46 -20.68 12.65
N THR A 520 -1.99 -21.82 12.20
CA THR A 520 -1.35 -22.67 11.19
C THR A 520 -1.36 -22.00 9.82
N GLY A 521 -2.48 -21.40 9.41
CA GLY A 521 -2.59 -20.67 8.15
C GLY A 521 -1.64 -19.48 8.05
N ILE A 522 -1.54 -18.69 9.13
CA ILE A 522 -0.60 -17.56 9.25
C ILE A 522 0.84 -18.06 9.17
N HIS A 523 1.16 -19.19 9.81
CA HIS A 523 2.49 -19.77 9.71
C HIS A 523 2.82 -20.18 8.28
N LEU A 524 1.87 -20.82 7.56
CA LEU A 524 2.02 -21.24 6.16
C LEU A 524 2.22 -20.03 5.23
N ALA A 525 1.40 -18.98 5.37
CA ALA A 525 1.52 -17.75 4.60
C ALA A 525 2.84 -16.99 4.86
N GLN A 526 3.53 -17.29 5.96
CA GLN A 526 4.82 -16.71 6.33
C GLN A 526 6.01 -17.63 6.03
N MET A 527 5.78 -18.80 5.43
CA MET A 527 6.88 -19.65 4.98
C MET A 527 7.50 -19.04 3.72
N THR A 528 8.83 -19.07 3.64
CA THR A 528 9.57 -18.70 2.43
C THR A 528 9.24 -19.71 1.34
N ASP A 529 8.40 -19.34 0.39
CA ASP A 529 8.15 -20.12 -0.81
C ASP A 529 8.34 -19.23 -2.04
N HIS A 530 9.38 -19.54 -2.81
CA HIS A 530 9.78 -18.77 -4.01
C HIS A 530 8.94 -19.12 -5.25
N ARG A 531 7.76 -19.73 -5.10
CA ARG A 531 6.99 -20.31 -6.22
C ARG A 531 5.96 -19.39 -6.88
N GLY A 532 5.88 -18.12 -6.47
CA GLY A 532 5.01 -17.12 -7.10
C GLY A 532 4.27 -16.30 -6.08
#